data_AF-A0A5C7Q0K1-F1
#
_entry.id   AF-A0A5C7Q0K1-F1
#
_cell.length_a   1.000
_cell.length_b   1.000
_cell.length_c   1.000
_cell.angle_alpha   90.00
_cell.angle_beta   90.00
_cell.angle_gamma   90.00
#
_symmetry.space_group_name_H-M   'P 1'
#
loop_
_entity.id
_entity.type
_entity.pdbx_description
1 polymer ?
#
loop_
_entity_poly.entity_id
_entity_poly.type
_entity_poly.pdbx_seq_one_letter_code
_entity_poly.pdbx_strand_id
1 'polypeptide(L)'
;MTMPAFVSKGTAGTSIGDVCSGEYSVDTTLPGSINSGDVIVILFGGNGILSTIDSADTPSGYTAGLSTGIGTTVAAAMFYKVANGTEDSTTVTVSGFFGGSTAARVIAQSYVFSGSGTGGYHAVGGTNSGSSTTPSFASVTTTEANELAVGLMFAIVNTTVGDVTGETGGNWTEAAAEDTSSTRVVQCQTAQMASAGTISGGTMTLGTGGPWKTLSFALKEIVAGGGAPPPRDPLRPFQHLLIR
;
A
#
# COMPACT_ATOMS: atom_id res chain seq x y z
N MET A 1 -4.13 -5.63 23.01
CA MET A 1 -4.29 -5.86 21.57
C MET A 1 -4.41 -4.48 20.95
N THR A 2 -3.47 -4.14 20.09
CA THR A 2 -3.29 -2.78 19.56
C THR A 2 -3.57 -2.83 18.07
N MET A 3 -4.66 -2.17 17.66
CA MET A 3 -5.08 -2.09 16.27
C MET A 3 -3.98 -1.46 15.40
N PRO A 4 -3.77 -1.95 14.16
CA PRO A 4 -2.86 -1.29 13.22
C PRO A 4 -3.26 0.17 13.03
N ALA A 5 -2.27 1.05 12.94
CA ALA A 5 -2.48 2.48 12.74
C ALA A 5 -1.44 3.04 11.78
N PHE A 6 -1.76 4.14 11.11
CA PHE A 6 -0.77 4.89 10.36
C PHE A 6 0.32 5.43 11.31
N VAL A 7 1.59 5.26 10.91
CA VAL A 7 2.75 5.72 11.67
C VAL A 7 3.37 6.94 10.99
N SER A 8 3.74 6.79 9.73
CA SER A 8 4.48 7.83 9.02
C SER A 8 4.42 7.68 7.50
N LYS A 9 4.66 8.79 6.81
CA LYS A 9 4.81 8.88 5.36
C LYS A 9 6.27 9.15 5.04
N GLY A 10 6.83 8.42 4.08
CA GLY A 10 8.18 8.69 3.57
C GLY A 10 8.20 9.87 2.59
N THR A 11 9.35 10.09 1.97
CA THR A 11 9.47 11.07 0.89
C THR A 11 9.15 10.41 -0.44
N ALA A 12 8.20 10.97 -1.19
CA ALA A 12 7.96 10.54 -2.55
C ALA A 12 9.20 10.82 -3.40
N GLY A 13 9.61 9.84 -4.21
CA GLY A 13 10.51 10.14 -5.31
C GLY A 13 9.75 10.06 -6.63
N THR A 14 10.32 10.78 -7.59
CA THR A 14 9.62 11.10 -8.82
C THR A 14 10.67 11.10 -9.91
N SER A 15 10.46 10.30 -10.95
CA SER A 15 11.25 10.45 -12.17
C SER A 15 10.37 11.10 -13.23
N ILE A 16 10.87 12.25 -13.67
CA ILE A 16 10.30 13.05 -14.74
C ILE A 16 11.37 13.08 -15.80
N GLY A 17 11.12 12.40 -16.91
CA GLY A 17 12.00 12.42 -18.05
C GLY A 17 11.25 11.89 -19.25
N ASP A 18 11.68 12.30 -20.44
CA ASP A 18 11.34 11.60 -21.66
C ASP A 18 12.02 10.22 -21.59
N VAL A 19 11.46 9.30 -20.79
CA VAL A 19 11.84 7.88 -20.85
C VAL A 19 11.28 7.38 -22.18
N CYS A 20 12.01 7.68 -23.26
CA CYS A 20 11.78 7.11 -24.57
C CYS A 20 11.99 5.60 -24.41
N SER A 21 10.92 4.80 -24.53
CA SER A 21 10.91 3.32 -24.55
C SER A 21 12.03 2.66 -23.76
N GLY A 22 11.73 2.11 -22.59
CA GLY A 22 12.76 1.40 -21.86
C GLY A 22 12.48 1.23 -20.38
N GLU A 23 13.56 0.91 -19.69
CA GLU A 23 13.61 0.77 -18.25
C GLU A 23 13.40 2.11 -17.57
N TYR A 24 12.62 2.12 -16.50
CA TYR A 24 12.55 3.24 -15.56
C TYR A 24 12.98 2.79 -14.17
N SER A 25 13.41 3.75 -13.37
CA SER A 25 13.56 3.61 -11.93
C SER A 25 12.99 4.83 -11.23
N VAL A 26 12.34 4.62 -10.09
CA VAL A 26 11.89 5.67 -9.20
C VAL A 26 12.14 5.27 -7.77
N ASP A 27 12.77 6.16 -7.02
CA ASP A 27 13.09 5.94 -5.63
C ASP A 27 11.97 6.45 -4.73
N THR A 28 11.85 5.91 -3.54
CA THR A 28 11.14 6.53 -2.42
C THR A 28 12.00 6.33 -1.17
N THR A 29 12.09 7.36 -0.34
CA THR A 29 12.85 7.27 0.92
C THR A 29 11.88 6.97 2.05
N LEU A 30 12.10 5.86 2.73
CA LEU A 30 11.31 5.46 3.88
C LEU A 30 11.45 6.48 5.02
N PRO A 31 10.43 6.66 5.86
CA PRO A 31 10.55 7.52 7.03
C PRO A 31 11.55 6.96 8.05
N GLY A 32 11.91 7.74 9.06
CA GLY A 32 12.62 7.23 10.24
C GLY A 32 11.66 6.56 11.23
N SER A 33 12.22 5.82 12.20
CA SER A 33 11.50 5.19 13.32
C SER A 33 10.57 4.04 12.94
N ILE A 34 10.98 3.22 11.98
CA ILE A 34 10.31 1.98 11.57
C ILE A 34 10.70 0.87 12.54
N ASN A 35 9.71 0.29 13.20
CA ASN A 35 9.93 -0.80 14.14
C ASN A 35 9.81 -2.15 13.43
N SER A 36 10.48 -3.16 13.97
CA SER A 36 10.24 -4.54 13.55
C SER A 36 8.76 -4.89 13.73
N GLY A 37 8.13 -5.42 12.68
CA GLY A 37 6.70 -5.76 12.66
C GLY A 37 5.78 -4.68 12.12
N ASP A 38 6.28 -3.49 11.78
CA ASP A 38 5.50 -2.51 11.02
C ASP A 38 5.29 -2.98 9.58
N VAL A 39 4.18 -2.58 8.92
CA VAL A 39 4.00 -2.75 7.47
C VAL A 39 4.55 -1.54 6.77
N ILE A 40 5.46 -1.77 5.82
CA ILE A 40 5.86 -0.77 4.84
C ILE A 40 5.06 -1.04 3.57
N VAL A 41 4.36 -0.03 3.07
CA VAL A 41 3.60 -0.07 1.81
C VAL A 41 4.19 0.97 0.88
N ILE A 42 4.46 0.59 -0.37
CA ILE A 42 4.88 1.49 -1.44
C ILE A 42 3.75 1.56 -2.45
N LEU A 43 3.20 2.76 -2.63
CA LEU A 43 2.35 3.09 -3.76
C LEU A 43 3.23 3.51 -4.93
N PHE A 44 3.12 2.79 -6.03
CA PHE A 44 3.64 3.20 -7.33
C PHE A 44 2.49 3.73 -8.19
N GLY A 45 2.71 4.87 -8.84
CA GLY A 45 1.81 5.43 -9.83
C GLY A 45 2.58 5.82 -11.09
N GLY A 46 2.00 5.55 -12.26
CA GLY A 46 2.61 5.89 -13.53
C GLY A 46 1.62 6.45 -14.54
N ASN A 47 2.13 7.33 -15.41
CA ASN A 47 1.44 7.85 -16.58
C ASN A 47 2.38 7.79 -17.80
N GLY A 48 2.13 6.87 -18.73
CA GLY A 48 2.70 6.90 -20.06
C GLY A 48 1.82 7.76 -20.97
N ILE A 49 2.33 8.90 -21.44
CA ILE A 49 1.52 9.88 -22.18
C ILE A 49 0.97 9.28 -23.48
N LEU A 50 1.78 8.47 -24.19
CA LEU A 50 1.39 7.66 -25.35
C LEU A 50 1.99 6.24 -25.30
N SER A 51 2.44 5.82 -24.13
CA SER A 51 3.08 4.53 -23.86
C SER A 51 2.31 3.77 -22.78
N THR A 52 2.36 2.45 -22.83
CA THR A 52 1.82 1.62 -21.75
C THR A 52 2.85 1.41 -20.66
N ILE A 53 2.42 1.31 -19.40
CA ILE A 53 3.26 0.80 -18.31
C ILE A 53 3.20 -0.71 -18.40
N ASP A 54 4.18 -1.33 -19.04
CA ASP A 54 4.15 -2.78 -19.32
C ASP A 54 4.42 -3.60 -18.07
N SER A 55 5.33 -3.12 -17.23
CA SER A 55 5.64 -3.75 -15.95
C SER A 55 6.01 -2.72 -14.88
N ALA A 56 5.78 -3.11 -13.63
CA ALA A 56 6.40 -2.52 -12.46
C ALA A 56 7.01 -3.68 -11.66
N ASP A 57 8.33 -3.68 -11.53
CA ASP A 57 9.05 -4.74 -10.84
C ASP A 57 8.88 -4.58 -9.34
N THR A 58 8.74 -5.72 -8.66
CA THR A 58 8.65 -5.73 -7.20
C THR A 58 10.02 -5.40 -6.61
N PRO A 59 10.13 -4.37 -5.73
CA PRO A 59 11.40 -4.04 -5.09
C PRO A 59 11.96 -5.21 -4.28
N SER A 60 13.28 -5.29 -4.18
CA SER A 60 13.94 -6.36 -3.42
C SER A 60 13.46 -6.42 -1.96
N GLY A 61 13.03 -7.60 -1.52
CA GLY A 61 12.51 -7.81 -0.16
C GLY A 61 11.06 -7.40 0.05
N TYR A 62 10.37 -6.93 -0.99
CA TYR A 62 8.93 -6.64 -0.97
C TYR A 62 8.13 -7.75 -1.65
N THR A 63 6.83 -7.76 -1.40
CA THR A 63 5.84 -8.60 -2.06
C THR A 63 4.92 -7.72 -2.91
N ALA A 64 4.55 -8.19 -4.10
CA ALA A 64 3.52 -7.54 -4.91
C ALA A 64 2.14 -7.67 -4.25
N GLY A 65 1.44 -6.56 -4.10
CA GLY A 65 0.06 -6.49 -3.61
C GLY A 65 -0.91 -6.26 -4.76
N LEU A 66 -1.72 -5.20 -4.65
CA LEU A 66 -2.71 -4.84 -5.67
C LEU A 66 -2.06 -4.08 -6.83
N SER A 67 -2.64 -4.21 -8.02
CA SER A 67 -2.32 -3.36 -9.16
C SER A 67 -3.54 -3.11 -10.03
N THR A 68 -3.52 -2.01 -10.77
CA THR A 68 -4.57 -1.65 -11.73
C THR A 68 -3.97 -0.87 -12.89
N GLY A 69 -4.38 -1.21 -14.11
CA GLY A 69 -3.96 -0.49 -15.32
C GLY A 69 -2.53 -0.75 -15.77
N ILE A 70 -1.84 -1.78 -15.25
CA ILE A 70 -0.62 -2.29 -15.92
C ILE A 70 -1.02 -2.78 -17.31
N GLY A 71 -0.26 -2.41 -18.33
CA GLY A 71 -0.60 -2.53 -19.75
C GLY A 71 -1.45 -1.38 -20.30
N THR A 72 -1.64 -0.29 -19.53
CA THR A 72 -2.37 0.91 -19.97
C THR A 72 -1.52 2.18 -19.79
N THR A 73 -2.02 3.32 -20.26
CA THR A 73 -1.34 4.62 -20.13
C THR A 73 -1.32 5.15 -18.70
N VAL A 74 -2.19 4.65 -17.82
CA VAL A 74 -2.24 5.07 -16.41
C VAL A 74 -2.29 3.82 -15.56
N ALA A 75 -1.29 3.61 -14.72
CA ALA A 75 -1.23 2.45 -13.85
C ALA A 75 -0.93 2.85 -12.41
N ALA A 76 -1.36 1.99 -11.50
CA ALA A 76 -0.92 2.03 -10.13
C ALA A 76 -0.67 0.60 -9.65
N ALA A 77 0.35 0.45 -8.81
CA ALA A 77 0.70 -0.81 -8.17
C ALA A 77 1.06 -0.53 -6.72
N MET A 78 0.92 -1.55 -5.89
CA MET A 78 1.27 -1.47 -4.49
C MET A 78 2.15 -2.66 -4.13
N PHE A 79 3.24 -2.37 -3.44
CA PHE A 79 4.19 -3.34 -2.92
C PHE A 79 4.21 -3.23 -1.40
N TYR A 80 4.43 -4.32 -0.69
CA TYR A 80 4.48 -4.28 0.77
C TYR A 80 5.55 -5.20 1.35
N LYS A 81 5.97 -4.88 2.57
CA LYS A 81 6.93 -5.65 3.36
C LYS A 81 6.58 -5.53 4.83
N VAL A 82 6.80 -6.59 5.61
CA VAL A 82 6.86 -6.50 7.08
C VAL A 82 8.29 -6.11 7.48
N ALA A 83 8.41 -4.98 8.17
CA ALA A 83 9.68 -4.40 8.57
C ALA A 83 10.42 -5.29 9.56
N ASN A 84 11.75 -5.32 9.45
CA ASN A 84 12.64 -5.97 10.42
C ASN A 84 13.27 -4.97 11.40
N GLY A 85 12.95 -3.67 11.27
CA GLY A 85 13.44 -2.60 12.14
C GLY A 85 14.80 -2.04 11.72
N THR A 86 15.27 -2.33 10.50
CA THR A 86 16.52 -1.78 9.95
C THR A 86 16.28 -0.88 8.74
N GLU A 87 15.02 -0.61 8.41
CA GLU A 87 14.63 0.11 7.19
C GLU A 87 14.64 1.64 7.31
N ASP A 88 14.98 2.18 8.49
CA ASP A 88 14.98 3.61 8.77
C ASP A 88 15.73 4.45 7.74
N SER A 89 15.02 5.42 7.14
CA SER A 89 15.59 6.35 6.15
C SER A 89 16.26 5.67 4.95
N THR A 90 15.96 4.40 4.68
CA THR A 90 16.48 3.67 3.52
C THR A 90 15.74 4.08 2.25
N THR A 91 16.45 4.07 1.13
CA THR A 91 15.86 4.27 -0.20
C THR A 91 15.41 2.94 -0.77
N VAL A 92 14.19 2.91 -1.30
CA VAL A 92 13.64 1.77 -2.03
C VAL A 92 13.39 2.20 -3.47
N THR A 93 13.94 1.44 -4.41
CA THR A 93 13.77 1.68 -5.84
C THR A 93 12.68 0.76 -6.39
N VAL A 94 11.71 1.36 -7.09
CA VAL A 94 10.76 0.65 -7.96
C VAL A 94 11.26 0.82 -9.40
N SER A 95 11.52 -0.30 -10.08
CA SER A 95 11.86 -0.32 -11.51
C SER A 95 10.71 -0.87 -12.35
N GLY A 96 10.86 -0.83 -13.66
CA GLY A 96 9.93 -1.47 -14.58
C GLY A 96 10.18 -1.04 -16.01
N PHE A 97 9.20 -1.27 -16.88
CA PHE A 97 9.32 -1.03 -18.31
C PHE A 97 8.13 -0.27 -18.89
N PHE A 98 8.42 0.66 -19.80
CA PHE A 98 7.42 1.33 -20.64
C PHE A 98 7.37 0.75 -22.05
N GLY A 99 6.18 0.31 -22.46
CA GLY A 99 5.91 -0.08 -23.84
C GLY A 99 5.74 1.15 -24.73
N GLY A 100 6.68 1.36 -25.65
CA GLY A 100 6.58 2.42 -26.68
C GLY A 100 7.45 3.66 -26.45
N SER A 101 7.50 4.55 -27.45
CA SER A 101 8.59 5.53 -27.65
C SER A 101 8.33 6.94 -27.07
N THR A 102 7.60 7.10 -25.98
CA THR A 102 7.26 8.46 -25.48
C THR A 102 7.39 8.65 -23.98
N ALA A 103 7.50 9.94 -23.63
CA ALA A 103 7.64 10.44 -22.28
C ALA A 103 6.63 9.83 -21.30
N ALA A 104 7.16 9.42 -20.16
CA ALA A 104 6.37 8.86 -19.09
C ALA A 104 6.77 9.48 -17.75
N ARG A 105 5.85 9.44 -16.81
CA ARG A 105 6.02 10.00 -15.46
C ARG A 105 5.69 8.93 -14.46
N VAL A 106 6.56 8.74 -13.48
CA VAL A 106 6.28 7.82 -12.37
C VAL A 106 6.52 8.49 -11.03
N ILE A 107 5.84 7.97 -10.02
CA ILE A 107 5.98 8.32 -8.62
C ILE A 107 5.99 7.05 -7.79
N ALA A 108 6.84 7.03 -6.77
CA ALA A 108 6.76 6.07 -5.68
C ALA A 108 6.63 6.82 -4.36
N GLN A 109 5.71 6.39 -3.51
CA GLN A 109 5.48 6.95 -2.18
C GLN A 109 5.32 5.82 -1.17
N SER A 110 6.15 5.83 -0.13
CA SER A 110 6.04 4.88 0.98
C SER A 110 5.17 5.38 2.12
N TYR A 111 4.44 4.46 2.76
CA TYR A 111 3.66 4.64 3.97
C TYR A 111 4.03 3.53 4.97
N VAL A 112 4.08 3.85 6.25
CA VAL A 112 4.36 2.90 7.33
C VAL A 112 3.16 2.82 8.25
N PHE A 113 2.77 1.60 8.57
CA PHE A 113 1.67 1.29 9.47
C PHE A 113 2.19 0.40 10.59
N SER A 114 1.77 0.68 11.82
CA SER A 114 2.07 -0.17 12.95
C SER A 114 1.27 -1.46 12.87
N GLY A 115 1.75 -2.50 13.54
CA GLY A 115 0.83 -3.51 14.03
C GLY A 115 0.52 -4.68 13.10
N SER A 116 1.38 -5.04 12.15
CA SER A 116 1.23 -6.33 11.45
C SER A 116 2.17 -7.39 12.03
N GLY A 117 1.62 -8.26 12.87
CA GLY A 117 2.29 -9.52 13.14
C GLY A 117 2.33 -10.35 11.86
N THR A 118 2.66 -11.62 11.99
CA THR A 118 2.67 -12.62 10.91
C THR A 118 1.40 -12.73 10.05
N GLY A 119 0.32 -11.99 10.36
CA GLY A 119 -0.88 -11.85 9.53
C GLY A 119 -0.87 -10.69 8.52
N GLY A 120 0.25 -9.97 8.36
CA GLY A 120 0.40 -8.77 7.53
C GLY A 120 -0.21 -8.84 6.13
N TYR A 121 -0.71 -7.69 5.66
CA TYR A 121 -1.47 -7.47 4.43
C TYR A 121 -2.62 -8.47 4.18
N HIS A 122 -3.85 -7.97 4.22
CA HIS A 122 -5.04 -8.70 3.86
C HIS A 122 -5.58 -8.14 2.55
N ALA A 123 -5.52 -8.95 1.48
CA ALA A 123 -6.00 -8.60 0.14
C ALA A 123 -7.54 -8.57 0.05
N VAL A 124 -8.20 -7.91 1.01
CA VAL A 124 -9.64 -7.68 1.01
C VAL A 124 -9.93 -6.28 0.54
N GLY A 125 -10.70 -6.16 -0.53
CA GLY A 125 -10.96 -4.88 -1.17
C GLY A 125 -10.83 -5.01 -2.68
N GLY A 126 -10.16 -4.06 -3.31
CA GLY A 126 -10.01 -4.06 -4.76
C GLY A 126 -9.47 -2.76 -5.30
N THR A 127 -9.67 -2.56 -6.60
CA THR A 127 -9.20 -1.38 -7.31
C THR A 127 -10.34 -0.76 -8.10
N ASN A 128 -10.41 0.57 -8.12
CA ASN A 128 -11.23 1.28 -9.10
C ASN A 128 -10.34 2.16 -9.99
N SER A 129 -10.89 2.54 -11.12
CA SER A 129 -10.25 3.51 -12.01
C SER A 129 -11.28 4.32 -12.78
N GLY A 130 -10.91 5.53 -13.15
CA GLY A 130 -11.76 6.39 -13.97
C GLY A 130 -11.02 7.63 -14.42
N SER A 131 -11.78 8.55 -15.01
CA SER A 131 -11.32 9.88 -15.37
C SER A 131 -12.43 10.89 -15.07
N SER A 132 -12.36 11.51 -13.89
CA SER A 132 -13.39 12.43 -13.39
C SER A 132 -12.81 13.29 -12.25
N THR A 133 -13.63 14.18 -11.68
CA THR A 133 -13.34 14.88 -10.42
C THR A 133 -13.69 14.05 -9.18
N THR A 134 -14.20 12.83 -9.35
CA THR A 134 -14.81 12.02 -8.29
C THR A 134 -14.23 10.61 -8.21
N PRO A 135 -12.96 10.43 -7.78
CA PRO A 135 -12.41 9.11 -7.52
C PRO A 135 -13.27 8.34 -6.53
N SER A 136 -13.48 7.06 -6.81
CA SER A 136 -14.18 6.15 -5.90
C SER A 136 -13.22 5.07 -5.41
N PHE A 137 -13.39 4.64 -4.17
CA PHE A 137 -12.64 3.51 -3.62
C PHE A 137 -13.47 2.23 -3.69
N ALA A 138 -12.80 1.08 -3.70
CA ALA A 138 -13.48 -0.19 -3.51
C ALA A 138 -13.85 -0.37 -2.03
N SER A 139 -14.96 -1.06 -1.74
CA SER A 139 -15.31 -1.47 -0.38
C SER A 139 -14.27 -2.42 0.18
N VAL A 140 -13.99 -2.33 1.49
CA VAL A 140 -13.07 -3.23 2.19
C VAL A 140 -13.87 -4.04 3.21
N THR A 141 -13.81 -5.38 3.10
CA THR A 141 -14.47 -6.31 4.03
C THR A 141 -13.44 -6.97 4.93
N THR A 142 -13.40 -6.56 6.20
CA THR A 142 -12.54 -7.16 7.22
C THR A 142 -13.18 -8.41 7.79
N THR A 143 -12.37 -9.41 8.11
CA THR A 143 -12.83 -10.70 8.64
C THR A 143 -12.71 -10.81 10.15
N GLU A 144 -11.87 -9.97 10.74
CA GLU A 144 -11.58 -9.94 12.16
C GLU A 144 -11.82 -8.53 12.73
N ALA A 145 -11.91 -8.45 14.05
CA ALA A 145 -11.90 -7.17 14.77
C ALA A 145 -10.49 -6.56 14.74
N ASN A 146 -10.41 -5.25 14.98
CA ASN A 146 -9.16 -4.49 15.06
C ASN A 146 -8.31 -4.56 13.78
N GLU A 147 -8.96 -4.60 12.61
CA GLU A 147 -8.28 -4.42 11.32
C GLU A 147 -8.23 -2.92 10.95
N LEU A 148 -7.30 -2.53 10.08
CA LEU A 148 -7.24 -1.19 9.50
C LEU A 148 -7.52 -1.29 8.00
N ALA A 149 -8.62 -0.67 7.54
CA ALA A 149 -8.85 -0.50 6.11
C ALA A 149 -7.95 0.63 5.59
N VAL A 150 -7.34 0.44 4.42
CA VAL A 150 -6.43 1.37 3.78
C VAL A 150 -6.87 1.60 2.34
N GLY A 151 -7.00 2.86 1.94
CA GLY A 151 -7.27 3.29 0.59
C GLY A 151 -6.12 4.13 0.06
N LEU A 152 -5.51 3.70 -1.04
CA LEU A 152 -4.47 4.45 -1.74
C LEU A 152 -5.04 5.04 -3.02
N MET A 153 -4.63 6.26 -3.37
CA MET A 153 -5.00 6.90 -4.62
C MET A 153 -3.78 7.43 -5.35
N PHE A 154 -3.78 7.26 -6.67
CA PHE A 154 -2.94 7.98 -7.61
C PHE A 154 -3.82 8.67 -8.66
N ALA A 155 -3.57 9.95 -8.94
CA ALA A 155 -4.26 10.67 -10.00
C ALA A 155 -3.31 11.62 -10.77
N ILE A 156 -3.61 11.84 -12.05
CA ILE A 156 -2.83 12.73 -12.93
C ILE A 156 -3.49 14.10 -12.97
N VAL A 157 -3.45 14.78 -11.83
CA VAL A 157 -4.00 16.12 -11.62
C VAL A 157 -3.13 16.88 -10.62
N ASN A 158 -3.20 18.20 -10.62
CA ASN A 158 -2.46 19.09 -9.72
C ASN A 158 -3.40 19.81 -8.76
N THR A 159 -4.00 19.05 -7.84
CA THR A 159 -5.03 19.61 -6.97
C THR A 159 -4.93 19.04 -5.58
N THR A 160 -5.37 19.84 -4.61
CA THR A 160 -5.64 19.37 -3.26
C THR A 160 -6.79 18.39 -3.29
N VAL A 161 -6.73 17.41 -2.41
CA VAL A 161 -7.69 16.32 -2.36
C VAL A 161 -8.41 16.30 -1.02
N GLY A 162 -9.74 16.23 -1.08
CA GLY A 162 -10.55 16.14 0.13
C GLY A 162 -10.48 14.74 0.76
N ASP A 163 -11.07 14.60 1.95
CA ASP A 163 -11.34 13.28 2.51
C ASP A 163 -12.33 12.50 1.64
N VAL A 164 -12.30 11.17 1.78
CA VAL A 164 -13.35 10.31 1.25
C VAL A 164 -14.63 10.56 2.04
N THR A 165 -15.74 10.63 1.31
CA THR A 165 -17.08 10.84 1.87
C THR A 165 -18.09 9.89 1.22
N GLY A 166 -19.26 9.73 1.85
CA GLY A 166 -20.34 8.88 1.35
C GLY A 166 -20.14 7.38 1.61
N GLU A 167 -19.14 7.03 2.41
CA GLU A 167 -18.94 5.71 2.95
C GLU A 167 -19.95 5.36 4.06
N THR A 168 -19.98 4.08 4.40
CA THR A 168 -20.79 3.46 5.45
C THR A 168 -19.99 2.33 6.07
N GLY A 169 -20.25 1.97 7.34
CA GLY A 169 -19.55 0.88 8.02
C GLY A 169 -18.19 1.26 8.62
N GLY A 170 -17.85 2.54 8.59
CA GLY A 170 -16.65 3.15 9.16
C GLY A 170 -16.54 4.58 8.63
N ASN A 171 -15.47 5.30 9.02
CA ASN A 171 -15.16 6.62 8.48
C ASN A 171 -13.76 6.57 7.89
N TRP A 172 -13.61 7.00 6.64
CA TRP A 172 -12.29 7.22 6.07
C TRP A 172 -11.70 8.51 6.64
N THR A 173 -10.39 8.53 6.84
CA THR A 173 -9.65 9.70 7.31
C THR A 173 -8.31 9.74 6.61
N GLU A 174 -7.91 10.93 6.15
CA GLU A 174 -6.59 11.13 5.60
C GLU A 174 -5.51 10.76 6.62
N ALA A 175 -4.65 9.82 6.23
CA ALA A 175 -3.59 9.33 7.09
C ALA A 175 -2.44 10.35 7.20
N ALA A 176 -2.13 11.01 6.09
CA ALA A 176 -1.18 12.09 5.99
C ALA A 176 -1.52 12.94 4.77
N ALA A 177 -1.21 14.23 4.84
CA ALA A 177 -1.35 15.16 3.72
C ALA A 177 -0.81 14.54 2.43
N GLU A 178 -1.52 14.74 1.34
CA GLU A 178 -1.19 14.23 0.02
C GLU A 178 0.21 14.68 -0.44
N ASP A 179 0.84 13.91 -1.32
CA ASP A 179 1.99 14.40 -2.09
C ASP A 179 1.46 14.91 -3.44
N THR A 180 1.54 16.22 -3.63
CA THR A 180 1.10 16.90 -4.84
C THR A 180 2.29 17.43 -5.61
N SER A 181 2.22 17.25 -6.93
CA SER A 181 3.11 17.86 -7.89
C SER A 181 2.30 18.65 -8.91
N SER A 182 2.98 19.39 -9.80
CA SER A 182 2.34 20.09 -10.90
C SER A 182 1.52 19.21 -11.86
N THR A 183 1.57 17.88 -11.76
CA THR A 183 0.83 16.98 -12.68
C THR A 183 0.29 15.70 -12.05
N ARG A 184 0.46 15.50 -10.74
CA ARG A 184 0.01 14.27 -10.07
C ARG A 184 -0.29 14.52 -8.61
N VAL A 185 -1.09 13.64 -8.04
CA VAL A 185 -1.33 13.54 -6.61
C VAL A 185 -1.31 12.06 -6.19
N VAL A 186 -0.72 11.78 -5.04
CA VAL A 186 -0.86 10.51 -4.33
C VAL A 186 -1.35 10.74 -2.91
N GLN A 187 -2.21 9.86 -2.42
CA GLN A 187 -2.84 10.02 -1.11
C GLN A 187 -3.11 8.66 -0.46
N CYS A 188 -3.17 8.67 0.87
CA CYS A 188 -3.54 7.54 1.71
C CYS A 188 -4.68 7.91 2.65
N GLN A 189 -5.72 7.09 2.65
CA GLN A 189 -6.90 7.16 3.51
C GLN A 189 -6.93 5.90 4.36
N THR A 190 -7.38 6.02 5.61
CA THR A 190 -7.48 4.90 6.54
C THR A 190 -8.81 4.90 7.28
N ALA A 191 -9.28 3.72 7.66
CA ALA A 191 -10.44 3.58 8.53
C ALA A 191 -10.22 2.44 9.52
N GLN A 192 -10.43 2.72 10.81
CA GLN A 192 -10.31 1.74 11.88
C GLN A 192 -11.55 0.83 11.91
N MET A 193 -11.34 -0.48 11.83
CA MET A 193 -12.39 -1.49 11.81
C MET A 193 -12.41 -2.24 13.15
N ALA A 194 -13.09 -1.65 14.14
CA ALA A 194 -13.16 -2.19 15.51
C ALA A 194 -13.83 -3.57 15.59
N SER A 195 -14.64 -3.93 14.59
CA SER A 195 -15.24 -5.24 14.43
C SER A 195 -15.09 -5.71 12.98
N ALA A 196 -15.15 -7.02 12.76
CA ALA A 196 -15.30 -7.58 11.41
C ALA A 196 -16.53 -6.95 10.73
N GLY A 197 -16.40 -6.57 9.47
CA GLY A 197 -17.45 -5.84 8.78
C GLY A 197 -17.00 -5.34 7.42
N THR A 198 -17.84 -4.52 6.78
CA THR A 198 -17.49 -3.88 5.51
C THR A 198 -17.59 -2.38 5.67
N ILE A 199 -16.50 -1.68 5.33
CA ILE A 199 -16.56 -0.26 5.02
C ILE A 199 -16.77 -0.10 3.52
N SER A 200 -17.77 0.67 3.10
CA SER A 200 -17.93 1.00 1.69
C SER A 200 -16.85 2.00 1.25
N GLY A 201 -16.46 1.96 -0.02
CA GLY A 201 -15.32 2.75 -0.47
C GLY A 201 -15.57 4.27 -0.45
N GLY A 202 -16.80 4.72 -0.71
CA GLY A 202 -17.10 6.16 -0.82
C GLY A 202 -16.41 6.82 -2.01
N THR A 203 -16.43 8.16 -2.03
CA THR A 203 -15.84 9.00 -3.08
C THR A 203 -15.07 10.18 -2.52
N MET A 204 -14.05 10.60 -3.25
CA MET A 204 -13.25 11.79 -3.00
C MET A 204 -13.56 12.89 -4.01
N THR A 205 -13.23 14.15 -3.70
CA THR A 205 -13.31 15.25 -4.66
C THR A 205 -11.91 15.75 -5.05
N LEU A 206 -11.66 15.82 -6.36
CA LEU A 206 -10.52 16.49 -6.97
C LEU A 206 -10.95 17.88 -7.45
N GLY A 207 -10.11 18.91 -7.27
CA GLY A 207 -10.40 20.25 -7.82
C GLY A 207 -10.33 20.34 -9.35
N THR A 208 -9.77 19.35 -10.03
CA THR A 208 -9.80 19.21 -11.49
C THR A 208 -9.94 17.75 -11.87
N GLY A 209 -10.67 17.47 -12.95
CA GLY A 209 -10.89 16.11 -13.42
C GLY A 209 -9.69 15.57 -14.18
N GLY A 210 -9.36 14.31 -13.96
CA GLY A 210 -8.30 13.62 -14.70
C GLY A 210 -8.31 12.12 -14.41
N PRO A 211 -7.44 11.34 -15.07
CA PRO A 211 -7.36 9.91 -14.82
C PRO A 211 -6.88 9.63 -13.39
N TRP A 212 -7.50 8.63 -12.76
CA TRP A 212 -7.21 8.23 -11.40
C TRP A 212 -7.30 6.70 -11.24
N LYS A 213 -6.57 6.20 -10.25
CA LYS A 213 -6.53 4.81 -9.79
C LYS A 213 -6.64 4.79 -8.28
N THR A 214 -7.45 3.88 -7.75
CA THR A 214 -7.52 3.61 -6.30
C THR A 214 -7.23 2.14 -6.01
N LEU A 215 -6.63 1.87 -4.86
CA LEU A 215 -6.31 0.53 -4.37
C LEU A 215 -6.73 0.46 -2.90
N SER A 216 -7.70 -0.38 -2.57
CA SER A 216 -8.22 -0.55 -1.22
C SER A 216 -7.90 -1.94 -0.69
N PHE A 217 -7.38 -2.02 0.54
CA PHE A 217 -7.03 -3.27 1.23
C PHE A 217 -7.24 -3.15 2.74
N ALA A 218 -6.97 -4.21 3.51
CA ALA A 218 -6.92 -4.15 4.97
C ALA A 218 -5.58 -4.64 5.54
N LEU A 219 -5.25 -4.19 6.74
CA LEU A 219 -4.16 -4.68 7.56
C LEU A 219 -4.71 -5.36 8.82
N LYS A 220 -4.21 -6.56 9.11
CA LYS A 220 -4.58 -7.34 10.30
C LYS A 220 -3.74 -6.99 11.51
N GLU A 221 -4.32 -7.20 12.68
CA GLU A 221 -3.65 -7.05 13.97
C GLU A 221 -2.46 -8.01 14.13
N ILE A 222 -1.51 -7.64 15.00
CA ILE A 222 -0.56 -8.57 15.60
C ILE A 222 -1.31 -9.54 16.52
N VAL A 223 -1.43 -10.81 16.11
CA VAL A 223 -1.72 -11.87 17.09
C VAL A 223 -0.47 -12.02 17.96
N ALA A 224 -0.49 -11.44 19.16
CA ALA A 224 0.61 -11.54 20.12
C ALA A 224 0.82 -13.02 20.51
N GLY A 225 1.73 -13.72 19.84
CA GLY A 225 2.31 -14.98 20.31
C GLY A 225 1.35 -16.15 20.54
N GLY A 226 0.18 -16.18 19.90
CA GLY A 226 -0.81 -17.25 20.04
C GLY A 226 -0.49 -18.53 19.25
N GLY A 227 0.77 -18.78 18.90
CA GLY A 227 1.18 -20.12 18.51
C GLY A 227 0.94 -21.01 19.72
N ALA A 228 -0.16 -21.77 19.73
CA ALA A 228 -0.39 -22.77 20.75
C ALA A 228 0.94 -23.54 20.91
N PRO A 229 1.51 -23.65 22.13
CA PRO A 229 2.73 -24.42 22.30
C PRO A 229 2.50 -25.77 21.63
N PRO A 230 3.47 -26.31 20.88
CA PRO A 230 3.31 -27.60 20.22
C PRO A 230 2.75 -28.57 21.26
N PRO A 231 1.75 -29.40 20.91
CA PRO A 231 1.15 -30.33 21.86
C PRO A 231 2.27 -30.99 22.65
N ARG A 232 2.28 -30.84 23.98
CA ARG A 232 3.23 -31.58 24.81
C ARG A 232 2.97 -33.04 24.49
N ASP A 233 3.87 -33.64 23.72
CA ASP A 233 3.81 -35.05 23.39
C ASP A 233 3.77 -35.82 24.72
N PRO A 234 2.63 -36.44 25.09
CA PRO A 234 2.50 -37.12 26.37
C PRO A 234 3.32 -38.43 26.41
N LEU A 235 4.05 -38.75 25.33
CA LEU A 235 4.76 -40.01 25.14
C LEU A 235 6.28 -39.86 25.05
N ARG A 236 6.92 -38.98 25.83
CA ARG A 236 8.36 -39.15 26.12
C ARG A 236 8.56 -39.99 27.39
N PRO A 237 8.62 -41.33 27.30
CA PRO A 237 9.06 -42.14 28.42
C PRO A 237 10.51 -41.80 28.74
N PHE A 238 10.78 -41.64 30.04
CA PHE A 238 12.10 -41.51 30.62
C PHE A 238 13.03 -42.63 30.11
N GLN A 239 13.94 -42.32 29.20
CA GLN A 239 15.10 -43.18 28.97
C GLN A 239 16.09 -42.97 30.11
N HIS A 240 15.92 -43.77 31.16
CA HIS A 240 16.99 -44.11 32.10
C HIS A 240 18.07 -44.87 31.30
N LEU A 241 19.13 -44.19 30.91
CA LEU A 241 20.35 -44.85 30.43
C LEU A 241 21.26 -45.08 31.63
N LEU A 242 21.17 -46.29 32.20
CA LEU A 242 22.20 -46.84 33.07
C LEU A 242 23.47 -47.04 32.23
N ILE A 243 24.54 -46.30 32.55
CA ILE A 243 25.90 -46.68 32.12
C ILE A 243 26.59 -47.24 33.36
N ARG A 244 26.95 -48.54 33.27
CA ARG A 244 27.90 -49.22 34.16
C ARG A 244 29.32 -48.95 33.70
#